data_AF-A0AA47PAA4-F1
#
_entry.id   AF-A0AA47PAA4-F1
#
_cell.length_a   1.000
_cell.length_b   1.000
_cell.length_c   1.000
_cell.angle_alpha   90.00
_cell.angle_beta   90.00
_cell.angle_gamma   90.00
#
_symmetry.space_group_name_H-M   'P 1'
#
loop_
_entity.id
_entity.type
_entity.pdbx_description
1 polymer ?
#
loop_
_entity_poly.entity_id
_entity_poly.type
_entity_poly.pdbx_seq_one_letter_code
_entity_poly.pdbx_strand_id
1 'polypeptide(L)'
;MCYIVSTLAFILEPTVPSTVTCDELIQHKSYIKVTKRQEKELKDLEKKFQKKEEDLIQKYTDTFKAYKKKTSVKKKEGEGETPASGAKVAQAQGQKEKLQGDLSTLWGEQCNQLKKKKDQHATEKLTKLLEMATEKHTSELKMLESENKESKKRGLSKRCSEKKLKRAASVEILDDQAQPDGADNSLQQEALTKKQAATLEEIKALANQLNKEVLEEREQRMRSLPAEVRKATNACVGDHFPELVEESEDKTREGENVYGDVFLAGPLHRATCCPGLTLNKSSQSIIMSDTGVSIQ
;
A
#
# COMPACT_ATOMS: atom_id res chain seq x y z
N MET A 1 -2.51 -0.57 -61.77
CA MET A 1 -3.35 -1.20 -60.72
C MET A 1 -2.71 -1.12 -59.34
N CYS A 2 -1.39 -1.23 -59.19
CA CYS A 2 -0.72 -1.18 -57.87
C CYS A 2 -0.85 0.16 -57.11
N TYR A 3 -0.90 1.30 -57.80
CA TYR A 3 -1.03 2.62 -57.14
C TYR A 3 -2.39 2.85 -56.47
N ILE A 4 -3.48 2.25 -56.96
CA ILE A 4 -4.81 2.44 -56.38
C ILE A 4 -4.95 1.65 -55.07
N VAL A 5 -4.32 0.48 -54.99
CA VAL A 5 -4.32 -0.35 -53.79
C VAL A 5 -3.47 0.28 -52.68
N SER A 6 -2.33 0.91 -53.01
CA SER A 6 -1.52 1.66 -52.04
C SER A 6 -2.20 2.93 -51.51
N THR A 7 -2.99 3.64 -52.32
CA THR A 7 -3.72 4.84 -51.84
C THR A 7 -4.94 4.45 -50.98
N LEU A 8 -5.58 3.31 -51.24
CA LEU A 8 -6.67 2.80 -50.41
C LEU A 8 -6.19 2.28 -49.04
N ALA A 9 -4.97 1.74 -48.96
CA ALA A 9 -4.38 1.30 -47.69
C ALA A 9 -4.07 2.48 -46.73
N PHE A 10 -3.86 3.69 -47.25
CA PHE A 10 -3.60 4.89 -46.43
C PHE A 10 -4.89 5.57 -45.92
N ILE A 11 -6.07 5.19 -46.43
CA ILE A 11 -7.35 5.81 -46.07
C ILE A 11 -8.11 4.99 -45.01
N LEU A 12 -7.65 3.78 -44.69
CA LEU A 12 -8.31 2.83 -43.77
C LEU A 12 -7.47 2.49 -42.53
N GLU A 13 -6.60 3.38 -42.05
CA GLU A 13 -6.15 3.28 -40.66
C GLU A 13 -7.14 4.04 -39.77
N PRO A 14 -8.09 3.36 -39.10
CA PRO A 14 -8.83 4.00 -38.04
C PRO A 14 -7.80 4.43 -36.99
N THR A 15 -7.69 5.74 -36.77
CA THR A 15 -6.85 6.32 -35.71
C THR A 15 -7.11 5.54 -34.43
N VAL A 16 -6.14 4.72 -34.02
CA VAL A 16 -6.29 3.85 -32.85
C VAL A 16 -6.60 4.75 -31.65
N PRO A 17 -7.78 4.61 -31.01
CA PRO A 17 -8.16 5.52 -29.94
C PRO A 17 -7.15 5.38 -28.80
N SER A 18 -6.53 6.49 -28.41
CA SER A 18 -5.56 6.56 -27.31
C SER A 18 -6.24 7.16 -26.08
N THR A 19 -5.90 6.64 -24.90
CA THR A 19 -6.38 7.15 -23.62
C THR A 19 -5.19 7.34 -22.68
N VAL A 20 -5.36 8.18 -21.66
CA VAL A 20 -4.34 8.38 -20.64
C VAL A 20 -4.02 7.06 -19.91
N THR A 21 -2.75 6.81 -19.65
CA THR A 21 -2.25 5.63 -18.94
C THR A 21 -2.09 5.89 -17.44
N CYS A 22 -2.04 4.82 -16.63
CA CYS A 22 -1.81 4.95 -15.20
C CYS A 22 -0.49 5.67 -14.88
N ASP A 23 0.57 5.37 -15.62
CA ASP A 23 1.90 5.98 -15.43
C ASP A 23 1.91 7.48 -15.71
N GLU A 24 1.21 7.93 -16.77
CA GLU A 24 1.06 9.35 -17.08
C GLU A 24 0.32 10.10 -15.97
N LEU A 25 -0.69 9.48 -15.35
CA LEU A 25 -1.43 10.06 -14.23
C LEU A 25 -0.54 10.18 -12.97
N ILE A 26 0.32 9.20 -12.70
CA ILE A 26 1.26 9.22 -11.56
C ILE A 26 2.32 10.33 -11.74
N GLN A 27 2.74 10.60 -12.97
CA GLN A 27 3.68 11.68 -13.29
C GLN A 27 3.02 13.07 -13.29
N HIS A 28 1.70 13.14 -13.22
CA HIS A 28 1.00 14.42 -13.23
C HIS A 28 1.31 15.25 -11.98
N LYS A 29 1.47 16.56 -12.19
CA LYS A 29 1.86 17.54 -11.14
C LYS A 29 0.94 17.49 -9.90
N SER A 30 -0.36 17.27 -10.07
CA SER A 30 -1.29 17.21 -8.92
C SER A 30 -1.08 15.96 -8.07
N TYR A 31 -0.84 14.80 -8.70
CA TYR A 31 -0.55 13.56 -7.98
C TYR A 31 0.78 13.66 -7.23
N ILE A 32 1.83 14.15 -7.90
CA ILE A 32 3.13 14.38 -7.28
C ILE A 32 3.02 15.29 -6.04
N LYS A 33 2.22 16.36 -6.11
CA LYS A 33 1.98 17.24 -4.96
C LYS A 33 1.35 16.52 -3.77
N VAL A 34 0.35 15.66 -4.03
CA VAL A 34 -0.26 14.84 -2.99
C VAL A 34 0.78 13.92 -2.37
N THR A 35 1.51 13.14 -3.17
CA THR A 35 2.54 12.22 -2.68
C THR A 35 3.62 12.92 -1.84
N LYS A 36 4.15 14.07 -2.30
CA LYS A 36 5.12 14.86 -1.52
C LYS A 36 4.57 15.39 -0.19
N ARG A 37 3.29 15.78 -0.17
CA ARG A 37 2.61 16.19 1.08
C ARG A 37 2.55 15.02 2.07
N GLN A 38 2.16 13.85 1.58
CA GLN A 38 2.02 12.63 2.40
C GLN A 38 3.36 12.17 2.98
N GLU A 39 4.44 12.21 2.19
CA GLU A 39 5.80 11.93 2.67
C GLU A 39 6.21 12.84 3.83
N LYS A 40 5.92 14.15 3.72
CA LYS A 40 6.19 15.11 4.80
C LYS A 40 5.37 14.79 6.05
N GLU A 41 4.08 14.48 5.89
CA GLU A 41 3.20 14.14 7.01
C GLU A 41 3.65 12.88 7.75
N LEU A 42 4.11 11.85 7.05
CA LEU A 42 4.69 10.65 7.66
C LEU A 42 6.00 10.95 8.40
N LYS A 43 6.88 11.74 7.78
CA LYS A 43 8.16 12.14 8.40
C LYS A 43 7.95 12.95 9.68
N ASP A 44 6.97 13.85 9.68
CA ASP A 44 6.64 14.64 10.87
C ASP A 44 5.99 13.79 11.96
N LEU A 45 5.20 12.76 11.60
CA LEU A 45 4.65 11.80 12.55
C LEU A 45 5.75 10.93 13.20
N GLU A 46 6.72 10.46 12.39
CA GLU A 46 7.83 9.67 12.89
C GLU A 46 8.70 10.45 13.88
N LYS A 47 9.05 11.69 13.56
CA LYS A 47 9.78 12.59 14.47
C LYS A 47 9.06 12.80 15.80
N LYS A 48 7.72 12.91 15.79
CA LYS A 48 6.93 13.06 17.03
C LYS A 48 7.07 11.83 17.92
N PHE A 49 7.07 10.62 17.34
CA PHE A 49 7.25 9.40 18.11
C PHE A 49 8.70 9.18 18.55
N GLN A 50 9.69 9.52 17.71
CA GLN A 50 11.10 9.53 18.10
C GLN A 50 11.33 10.42 19.32
N LYS A 51 10.80 11.65 19.32
CA LYS A 51 10.91 12.54 20.47
C LYS A 51 10.25 11.98 21.74
N LYS A 52 9.04 11.40 21.61
CA LYS A 52 8.36 10.76 22.74
C LYS A 52 9.16 9.59 23.31
N GLU A 53 9.79 8.81 22.43
CA GLU A 53 10.65 7.68 22.82
C GLU A 53 11.91 8.16 23.54
N GLU A 54 12.60 9.16 22.98
CA GLU A 54 13.77 9.78 23.61
C GLU A 54 13.45 10.34 25.00
N ASP A 55 12.35 11.10 25.13
CA ASP A 55 11.88 11.67 26.40
C ASP A 55 11.56 10.55 27.43
N LEU A 56 10.95 9.46 26.97
CA LEU A 56 10.61 8.30 27.81
C LEU A 56 11.87 7.57 28.29
N ILE A 57 12.78 7.24 27.37
CA ILE A 57 14.05 6.57 27.69
C ILE A 57 14.87 7.42 28.65
N GLN A 58 14.97 8.72 28.40
CA GLN A 58 15.70 9.65 29.27
C GLN A 58 15.11 9.69 30.69
N LYS A 59 13.79 9.78 30.81
CA LYS A 59 13.09 9.75 32.11
C LYS A 59 13.40 8.48 32.91
N TYR A 60 13.40 7.32 32.27
CA TYR A 60 13.72 6.06 32.94
C TYR A 60 15.21 5.94 33.26
N THR A 61 16.09 6.37 32.36
CA THR A 61 17.53 6.42 32.60
C THR A 61 17.85 7.24 33.86
N ASP A 62 17.25 8.42 34.02
CA ASP A 62 17.46 9.27 35.19
C ASP A 62 16.86 8.66 36.47
N THR A 63 15.74 7.94 36.33
CA THR A 63 15.14 7.15 37.41
C THR A 63 16.09 6.06 37.90
N PHE A 64 16.68 5.27 36.99
CA PHE A 64 17.66 4.24 37.32
C PHE A 64 18.94 4.82 37.95
N LYS A 65 19.44 5.95 37.42
CA LYS A 65 20.57 6.69 38.02
C LYS A 65 20.28 7.10 39.46
N ALA A 66 19.07 7.58 39.75
CA ALA A 66 18.68 7.99 41.10
C ALA A 66 18.64 6.80 42.08
N TYR A 67 18.14 5.63 41.64
CA TYR A 67 18.16 4.40 42.45
C TYR A 67 19.58 3.92 42.78
N LYS A 68 20.50 4.00 41.82
CA LYS A 68 21.92 3.67 42.04
C LYS A 68 22.59 4.64 43.04
N LYS A 69 22.35 5.95 42.92
CA LYS A 69 22.93 6.97 43.82
C LYS A 69 22.49 6.82 45.27
N LYS A 70 21.20 6.53 45.51
CA LYS A 70 20.65 6.21 46.85
C LYS A 70 21.27 4.97 47.51
N THR A 71 22.10 4.22 46.78
CA THR A 71 22.79 3.03 47.27
C THR A 71 24.23 3.29 47.72
N SER A 72 24.89 4.33 47.20
CA SER A 72 26.29 4.63 47.58
C SER A 72 26.45 5.47 48.84
N VAL A 73 25.40 6.18 49.30
CA VAL A 73 25.49 7.14 50.43
C VAL A 73 25.56 6.46 51.83
N LYS A 74 25.40 5.14 51.94
CA LYS A 74 25.38 4.42 53.23
C LYS A 74 26.59 3.51 53.50
N LYS A 75 27.77 3.82 52.93
CA LYS A 75 29.04 3.22 53.37
C LYS A 75 29.79 4.13 54.35
N LYS A 76 29.25 4.25 55.56
CA LYS A 76 30.05 4.44 56.77
C LYS A 76 29.33 3.75 57.93
N GLU A 77 30.02 2.76 58.47
CA GLU A 77 29.79 2.03 59.73
C GLU A 77 28.72 0.92 59.78
N GLY A 78 29.16 -0.26 60.24
CA GLY A 78 28.35 -1.17 61.05
C GLY A 78 27.81 -2.43 60.37
N GLU A 79 28.57 -3.51 60.54
CA GLU A 79 28.18 -4.93 60.66
C GLU A 79 26.66 -5.23 60.81
N GLY A 80 26.14 -6.12 59.96
CA GLY A 80 24.76 -6.65 60.00
C GLY A 80 24.22 -6.97 58.62
N GLU A 81 24.21 -8.25 58.24
CA GLU A 81 23.61 -8.75 56.99
C GLU A 81 22.18 -8.21 56.82
N THR A 82 21.95 -7.39 55.78
CA THR A 82 20.68 -6.67 55.58
C THR A 82 19.99 -7.07 54.28
N PRO A 83 18.66 -7.35 54.27
CA PRO A 83 17.82 -7.60 53.09
C PRO A 83 17.64 -6.38 52.14
N ALA A 84 18.38 -5.29 52.37
CA ALA A 84 18.28 -4.02 51.65
C ALA A 84 18.86 -4.05 50.24
N SER A 85 19.73 -5.01 49.92
CA SER A 85 20.23 -5.22 48.55
C SER A 85 19.13 -5.79 47.65
N GLY A 86 18.50 -6.90 48.07
CA GLY A 86 17.43 -7.56 47.32
C GLY A 86 16.19 -6.67 47.12
N ALA A 87 15.82 -5.85 48.10
CA ALA A 87 14.72 -4.90 47.98
C ALA A 87 14.94 -3.85 46.87
N LYS A 88 16.20 -3.44 46.64
CA LYS A 88 16.55 -2.45 45.61
C LYS A 88 16.62 -3.05 44.21
N VAL A 89 17.12 -4.28 44.10
CA VAL A 89 17.09 -5.05 42.85
C VAL A 89 15.65 -5.32 42.43
N ALA A 90 14.78 -5.71 43.38
CA ALA A 90 13.35 -5.87 43.13
C ALA A 90 12.67 -4.56 42.69
N GLN A 91 13.04 -3.43 43.29
CA GLN A 91 12.53 -2.11 42.88
C GLN A 91 13.02 -1.69 41.49
N ALA A 92 14.29 -1.94 41.16
CA ALA A 92 14.85 -1.69 39.83
C ALA A 92 14.20 -2.61 38.78
N GLN A 93 13.95 -3.87 39.12
CA GLN A 93 13.23 -4.82 38.27
C GLN A 93 11.80 -4.35 37.99
N GLY A 94 11.06 -3.89 38.99
CA GLY A 94 9.73 -3.30 38.78
C GLY A 94 9.76 -2.06 37.87
N GLN A 95 10.82 -1.24 37.93
CA GLN A 95 10.99 -0.12 36.99
C GLN A 95 11.35 -0.58 35.58
N LYS A 96 12.13 -1.66 35.44
CA LYS A 96 12.44 -2.27 34.14
C LYS A 96 11.18 -2.76 33.46
N GLU A 97 10.35 -3.54 34.16
CA GLU A 97 9.08 -4.05 33.64
C GLU A 97 8.14 -2.91 33.24
N LYS A 98 8.13 -1.82 34.03
CA LYS A 98 7.36 -0.62 33.72
C LYS A 98 7.87 0.09 32.45
N LEU A 99 9.19 0.24 32.28
CA LEU A 99 9.79 0.78 31.05
C LEU A 99 9.43 -0.07 29.84
N GLN A 100 9.55 -1.39 29.95
CA GLN A 100 9.23 -2.34 28.89
C GLN A 100 7.76 -2.23 28.46
N GLY A 101 6.84 -2.13 29.44
CA GLY A 101 5.42 -1.93 29.18
C GLY A 101 5.10 -0.57 28.53
N ASP A 102 5.71 0.51 29.03
CA ASP A 102 5.53 1.85 28.47
C ASP A 102 6.07 1.95 27.03
N LEU A 103 7.25 1.37 26.74
CA LEU A 103 7.83 1.30 25.39
C LEU A 103 6.97 0.46 24.44
N SER A 104 6.53 -0.73 24.89
CA SER A 104 5.64 -1.59 24.10
C SER A 104 4.35 -0.87 23.72
N THR A 105 3.78 -0.12 24.67
CA THR A 105 2.57 0.67 24.45
C THR A 105 2.83 1.82 23.47
N LEU A 106 3.90 2.60 23.68
CA LEU A 106 4.26 3.74 22.83
C LEU A 106 4.51 3.32 21.38
N TRP A 107 5.30 2.26 21.18
CA TRP A 107 5.60 1.79 19.82
C TRP A 107 4.42 1.05 19.18
N GLY A 108 3.59 0.36 19.96
CA GLY A 108 2.30 -0.15 19.48
C GLY A 108 1.39 0.98 18.99
N GLU A 109 1.32 2.08 19.72
CA GLU A 109 0.61 3.30 19.29
C GLU A 109 1.21 3.89 18.02
N GLN A 110 2.54 4.01 17.95
CA GLN A 110 3.27 4.47 16.75
C GLN A 110 2.88 3.64 15.53
N CYS A 111 2.93 2.32 15.62
CA CYS A 111 2.56 1.40 14.53
C CYS A 111 1.11 1.61 14.08
N ASN A 112 0.18 1.74 15.03
CA ASN A 112 -1.23 1.94 14.72
C ASN A 112 -1.50 3.31 14.07
N GLN A 113 -0.86 4.38 14.56
CA GLN A 113 -0.99 5.72 13.96
C GLN A 113 -0.38 5.79 12.56
N LEU A 114 0.81 5.22 12.35
CA LEU A 114 1.44 5.13 11.04
C LEU A 114 0.57 4.36 10.05
N LYS A 115 0.02 3.21 10.46
CA LYS A 115 -0.90 2.43 9.62
C LYS A 115 -2.12 3.26 9.22
N LYS A 116 -2.83 3.83 10.20
CA LYS A 116 -4.02 4.65 9.93
C LYS A 116 -3.72 5.79 8.96
N LYS A 117 -2.54 6.41 9.09
CA LYS A 117 -2.11 7.50 8.22
C LYS A 117 -1.78 7.02 6.80
N LYS A 118 -1.11 5.87 6.66
CA LYS A 118 -0.82 5.25 5.37
C LYS A 118 -2.09 4.75 4.64
N ASP A 119 -3.04 4.16 5.37
CA ASP A 119 -4.35 3.75 4.82
C ASP A 119 -5.12 4.96 4.26
N GLN A 120 -5.10 6.08 4.99
CA GLN A 120 -5.67 7.35 4.53
C GLN A 120 -4.94 7.86 3.27
N HIS A 121 -3.61 7.77 3.23
CA HIS A 121 -2.83 8.20 2.06
C HIS A 121 -3.10 7.39 0.81
N ALA A 122 -3.26 6.07 0.95
CA ALA A 122 -3.64 5.19 -0.16
C ALA A 122 -5.01 5.55 -0.72
N THR A 123 -5.99 5.83 0.15
CA THR A 123 -7.32 6.29 -0.23
C THR A 123 -7.27 7.62 -0.98
N GLU A 124 -6.52 8.60 -0.48
CA GLU A 124 -6.34 9.90 -1.15
C GLU A 124 -5.67 9.77 -2.53
N LYS A 125 -4.64 8.92 -2.64
CA LYS A 125 -3.95 8.64 -3.92
C LYS A 125 -4.91 8.00 -4.92
N LEU A 126 -5.72 7.03 -4.49
CA LEU A 126 -6.72 6.38 -5.33
C LEU A 126 -7.78 7.37 -5.82
N THR A 127 -8.38 8.14 -4.92
CA THR A 127 -9.38 9.15 -5.30
C THR A 127 -8.79 10.15 -6.29
N LYS A 128 -7.55 10.61 -6.08
CA LYS A 128 -6.90 11.56 -7.00
C LYS A 128 -6.65 10.98 -8.39
N LEU A 129 -6.22 9.72 -8.49
CA LEU A 129 -6.02 9.04 -9.76
C LEU A 129 -7.34 8.82 -10.51
N LEU A 130 -8.38 8.37 -9.80
CA LEU A 130 -9.71 8.17 -10.39
C LEU A 130 -10.34 9.48 -10.87
N GLU A 131 -10.21 10.56 -10.09
CA GLU A 131 -10.67 11.90 -10.49
C GLU A 131 -10.00 12.35 -11.80
N MET A 132 -8.67 12.24 -11.89
CA MET A 132 -7.93 12.66 -13.08
C MET A 132 -8.21 11.76 -14.30
N ALA A 133 -8.32 10.45 -14.10
CA ALA A 133 -8.65 9.51 -15.16
C ALA A 133 -10.05 9.79 -15.71
N THR A 134 -11.04 9.96 -14.85
CA THR A 134 -12.44 10.20 -15.28
C THR A 134 -12.61 11.57 -15.94
N GLU A 135 -11.91 12.61 -15.48
CA GLU A 135 -11.87 13.92 -16.16
C GLU A 135 -11.32 13.78 -17.59
N LYS A 136 -10.19 13.07 -17.76
CA LYS A 136 -9.58 12.82 -19.07
C LYS A 136 -10.48 11.99 -19.98
N HIS A 137 -11.02 10.88 -19.49
CA HIS A 137 -11.90 10.00 -20.25
C HIS A 137 -13.15 10.74 -20.75
N THR A 138 -13.70 11.62 -19.93
CA THR A 138 -14.85 12.47 -20.30
C THR A 138 -14.48 13.45 -21.43
N SER A 139 -13.30 14.07 -21.36
CA SER A 139 -12.82 14.96 -22.42
C SER A 139 -12.54 14.22 -23.73
N GLU A 140 -11.96 13.02 -23.66
CA GLU A 140 -11.69 12.15 -24.81
C GLU A 140 -12.99 11.74 -25.52
N LEU A 141 -14.00 11.32 -24.76
CA LEU A 141 -15.31 10.96 -25.32
C LEU A 141 -15.99 12.15 -26.00
N LYS A 142 -15.97 13.33 -25.37
CA LYS A 142 -16.53 14.57 -25.98
C LYS A 142 -15.81 14.95 -27.27
N MET A 143 -14.49 14.78 -27.31
CA MET A 143 -13.68 15.04 -28.51
C MET A 143 -14.05 14.07 -29.64
N LEU A 144 -14.08 12.77 -29.34
CA LEU A 144 -14.46 11.73 -30.31
C LEU A 144 -15.88 11.94 -30.87
N GLU A 145 -16.85 12.28 -30.00
CA GLU A 145 -18.21 12.61 -30.42
C GLU A 145 -18.27 13.83 -31.35
N SER A 146 -17.45 14.85 -31.09
CA SER A 146 -17.39 16.05 -31.94
C SER A 146 -16.79 15.77 -33.32
N GLU A 147 -15.75 14.93 -33.36
CA GLU A 147 -15.11 14.47 -34.60
C GLU A 147 -16.09 13.65 -35.45
N ASN A 148 -16.86 12.75 -34.83
CA ASN A 148 -17.91 11.96 -35.50
C ASN A 148 -19.04 12.83 -36.07
N LYS A 149 -19.42 13.92 -35.38
CA LYS A 149 -20.42 14.88 -35.87
C LYS A 149 -19.88 15.68 -37.07
N GLU A 150 -18.61 16.04 -37.03
CA GLU A 150 -17.96 16.82 -38.11
C GLU A 150 -17.67 15.97 -39.35
N SER A 151 -17.21 14.72 -39.19
CA SER A 151 -16.97 13.77 -40.28
C SER A 151 -18.27 13.46 -41.04
N LYS A 152 -19.40 13.30 -40.34
CA LYS A 152 -20.73 13.15 -40.93
C LYS A 152 -21.16 14.37 -41.77
N LYS A 153 -20.84 15.60 -41.32
CA LYS A 153 -21.14 16.85 -42.05
C LYS A 153 -20.27 17.00 -43.31
N ARG A 154 -19.00 16.58 -43.27
CA ARG A 154 -18.08 16.59 -44.43
C ARG A 154 -18.39 15.50 -45.45
N GLY A 155 -18.80 14.31 -45.00
CA GLY A 155 -19.22 13.20 -45.89
C GLY A 155 -20.45 13.54 -46.74
N LEU A 156 -21.40 14.30 -46.17
CA LEU A 156 -22.58 14.79 -46.90
C LEU A 156 -22.23 15.87 -47.94
N SER A 157 -21.24 16.74 -47.67
CA SER A 157 -20.86 17.82 -48.58
C SER A 157 -20.06 17.36 -49.81
N LYS A 158 -19.38 16.20 -49.74
CA LYS A 158 -18.55 15.68 -50.84
C LYS A 158 -19.35 14.89 -51.89
N ARG A 159 -20.62 14.55 -51.62
CA ARG A 159 -21.50 13.81 -52.56
C ARG A 159 -22.37 14.69 -53.47
N CYS A 160 -22.23 16.02 -53.44
CA CYS A 160 -23.12 16.92 -54.19
C CYS A 160 -22.53 17.54 -55.47
N SER A 161 -21.30 17.21 -55.88
CA SER A 161 -20.65 17.83 -57.05
C SER A 161 -20.65 17.01 -58.35
N GLU A 162 -21.28 15.83 -58.40
CA GLU A 162 -21.31 15.01 -59.63
C GLU A 162 -22.71 14.55 -60.03
N LYS A 163 -23.63 15.47 -60.29
CA LYS A 163 -24.83 15.16 -61.10
C LYS A 163 -25.17 16.30 -62.06
N LYS A 164 -24.36 16.45 -63.09
CA LYS A 164 -24.81 17.02 -64.36
C LYS A 164 -24.50 16.01 -65.47
N LEU A 165 -25.49 15.16 -65.77
CA LEU A 165 -25.99 14.87 -67.13
C LEU A 165 -26.86 13.58 -67.15
N LYS A 166 -28.05 13.74 -67.75
CA LYS A 166 -28.86 12.76 -68.50
C LYS A 166 -29.62 11.65 -67.73
N ARG A 167 -30.84 12.04 -67.35
CA ARG A 167 -32.15 11.42 -67.63
C ARG A 167 -32.13 10.14 -68.52
N ALA A 168 -32.60 9.01 -67.99
CA ALA A 168 -33.56 8.09 -68.63
C ALA A 168 -34.03 7.00 -67.64
N ALA A 169 -35.19 6.43 -67.94
CA ALA A 169 -36.11 5.70 -67.10
C ALA A 169 -35.70 4.28 -66.65
N SER A 170 -36.24 3.94 -65.47
CA SER A 170 -36.90 2.68 -65.08
C SER A 170 -36.10 1.47 -64.60
N VAL A 171 -36.49 1.09 -63.37
CA VAL A 171 -36.59 -0.26 -62.79
C VAL A 171 -35.27 -1.01 -62.68
N GLU A 172 -34.63 -0.88 -61.52
CA GLU A 172 -33.91 -1.99 -60.88
C GLU A 172 -33.92 -1.81 -59.37
N ILE A 173 -34.21 -2.93 -58.70
CA ILE A 173 -33.51 -3.46 -57.52
C ILE A 173 -33.33 -2.47 -56.37
N LEU A 174 -34.05 -2.75 -55.27
CA LEU A 174 -33.74 -2.24 -53.93
C LEU A 174 -32.33 -2.72 -53.55
N ASP A 175 -31.33 -1.97 -54.00
CA ASP A 175 -29.94 -2.18 -53.65
C ASP A 175 -29.67 -1.52 -52.29
N ASP A 176 -29.20 -2.38 -51.41
CA ASP A 176 -28.79 -2.19 -50.04
C ASP A 176 -27.94 -0.92 -49.86
N GLN A 177 -28.55 0.15 -49.33
CA GLN A 177 -27.82 1.35 -48.94
C GLN A 177 -27.57 1.37 -47.42
N ALA A 178 -27.00 0.28 -46.91
CA ALA A 178 -26.32 0.26 -45.63
C ALA A 178 -25.00 1.06 -45.75
N GLN A 179 -25.06 2.33 -45.37
CA GLN A 179 -23.87 3.16 -45.15
C GLN A 179 -22.93 2.50 -44.12
N PRO A 180 -21.64 2.25 -44.44
CA PRO A 180 -20.70 1.63 -43.51
C PRO A 180 -20.25 2.59 -42.38
N ASP A 181 -20.41 3.90 -42.56
CA ASP A 181 -19.84 4.91 -41.68
C ASP A 181 -20.44 4.93 -40.25
N GLY A 182 -21.59 4.27 -40.03
CA GLY A 182 -22.21 4.18 -38.70
C GLY A 182 -21.58 3.12 -37.79
N ALA A 183 -21.11 2.01 -38.37
CA ALA A 183 -20.55 0.89 -37.62
C ALA A 183 -19.14 1.23 -37.10
N ASP A 184 -18.32 1.88 -37.93
CA ASP A 184 -16.92 2.20 -37.57
C ASP A 184 -16.82 3.21 -36.43
N ASN A 185 -17.70 4.22 -36.40
CA ASN A 185 -17.80 5.19 -35.31
C ASN A 185 -18.19 4.54 -33.97
N SER A 186 -19.10 3.57 -34.01
CA SER A 186 -19.52 2.80 -32.83
C SER A 186 -18.40 1.90 -32.31
N LEU A 187 -17.67 1.25 -33.22
CA LEU A 187 -16.53 0.38 -32.88
C LEU A 187 -15.36 1.18 -32.28
N GLN A 188 -15.08 2.38 -32.80
CA GLN A 188 -14.04 3.26 -32.26
C GLN A 188 -14.39 3.76 -30.84
N GLN A 189 -15.65 4.09 -30.60
CA GLN A 189 -16.14 4.46 -29.27
C GLN A 189 -16.06 3.28 -28.29
N GLU A 190 -16.46 2.08 -28.69
CA GLU A 190 -16.34 0.86 -27.88
C GLU A 190 -14.87 0.51 -27.55
N ALA A 191 -13.97 0.63 -28.54
CA ALA A 191 -12.55 0.40 -28.33
C ALA A 191 -11.95 1.41 -27.33
N LEU A 192 -12.37 2.67 -27.40
CA LEU A 192 -11.94 3.70 -26.44
C LEU A 192 -12.46 3.39 -25.03
N THR A 193 -13.76 3.10 -24.86
CA THR A 193 -14.34 2.81 -23.54
C THR A 193 -13.71 1.57 -22.91
N LYS A 194 -13.37 0.55 -23.71
CA LYS A 194 -12.64 -0.63 -23.25
C LYS A 194 -11.24 -0.29 -22.73
N LYS A 195 -10.50 0.59 -23.40
CA LYS A 195 -9.17 1.06 -22.92
C LYS A 195 -9.27 1.91 -21.66
N GLN A 196 -10.30 2.75 -21.57
CA GLN A 196 -10.60 3.54 -20.38
C GLN A 196 -10.91 2.63 -19.18
N ALA A 197 -11.70 1.57 -19.39
CA ALA A 197 -11.99 0.57 -18.36
C ALA A 197 -10.70 -0.15 -17.88
N ALA A 198 -9.84 -0.58 -18.80
CA ALA A 198 -8.55 -1.18 -18.47
C ALA A 198 -7.67 -0.25 -17.62
N THR A 199 -7.61 1.04 -17.97
CA THR A 199 -6.88 2.05 -17.19
C THR A 199 -7.42 2.19 -15.77
N LEU A 200 -8.75 2.17 -15.60
CA LEU A 200 -9.38 2.21 -14.27
C LEU A 200 -9.08 0.94 -13.45
N GLU A 201 -8.97 -0.22 -14.09
CA GLU A 201 -8.55 -1.46 -13.43
C GLU A 201 -7.09 -1.41 -12.97
N GLU A 202 -6.18 -0.89 -13.80
CA GLU A 202 -4.78 -0.67 -13.43
C GLU A 202 -4.66 0.27 -12.22
N ILE A 203 -5.42 1.37 -12.20
CA ILE A 203 -5.45 2.32 -11.06
C ILE A 203 -5.92 1.62 -9.78
N LYS A 204 -6.96 0.77 -9.86
CA LYS A 204 -7.45 0.00 -8.71
C LYS A 204 -6.42 -1.04 -8.25
N ALA A 205 -5.76 -1.72 -9.18
CA ALA A 205 -4.72 -2.70 -8.88
C ALA A 205 -3.54 -2.05 -8.15
N LEU A 206 -3.09 -0.88 -8.61
CA LEU A 206 -2.04 -0.10 -7.95
C LEU A 206 -2.42 0.28 -6.52
N ALA A 207 -3.66 0.74 -6.29
CA ALA A 207 -4.12 1.09 -4.94
C ALA A 207 -4.18 -0.13 -4.01
N ASN A 208 -4.60 -1.29 -4.52
CA ASN A 208 -4.57 -2.54 -3.77
C ASN A 208 -3.14 -2.95 -3.41
N GLN A 209 -2.20 -2.78 -4.33
CA GLN A 209 -0.78 -3.04 -4.08
C GLN A 209 -0.22 -2.13 -2.98
N LEU A 210 -0.49 -0.82 -3.04
CA LEU A 210 -0.08 0.12 -2.00
C LEU A 210 -0.66 -0.25 -0.62
N ASN A 211 -1.95 -0.61 -0.56
CA ASN A 211 -2.57 -1.05 0.69
C ASN A 211 -1.94 -2.34 1.24
N LYS A 212 -1.60 -3.28 0.36
CA LYS A 212 -0.96 -4.53 0.73
C LYS A 212 0.43 -4.28 1.33
N GLU A 213 1.24 -3.42 0.72
CA GLU A 213 2.56 -3.06 1.24
C GLU A 213 2.48 -2.43 2.65
N VAL A 214 1.48 -1.60 2.91
CA VAL A 214 1.24 -1.00 4.24
C VAL A 214 0.94 -2.08 5.29
N LEU A 215 0.17 -3.11 4.93
CA LEU A 215 -0.14 -4.22 5.83
C LEU A 215 1.09 -5.08 6.12
N GLU A 216 1.87 -5.41 5.09
CA GLU A 216 3.09 -6.21 5.21
C GLU A 216 4.14 -5.49 6.07
N GLU A 217 4.36 -4.19 5.85
CA GLU A 217 5.28 -3.38 6.66
C GLU A 217 4.83 -3.32 8.13
N ARG A 218 3.52 -3.16 8.38
CA ARG A 218 2.99 -3.19 9.76
C ARG A 218 3.20 -4.55 10.40
N GLU A 219 2.93 -5.63 9.68
CA GLU A 219 3.08 -6.98 10.20
C GLU A 219 4.55 -7.25 10.57
N GLN A 220 5.47 -6.88 9.69
CA GLN A 220 6.90 -6.98 9.94
C GLN A 220 7.30 -6.16 11.18
N ARG A 221 6.85 -4.91 11.29
CA ARG A 221 7.16 -4.04 12.44
C ARG A 221 6.59 -4.59 13.74
N MET A 222 5.36 -5.11 13.73
CA MET A 222 4.75 -5.74 14.91
C MET A 222 5.49 -7.01 15.34
N ARG A 223 6.08 -7.74 14.39
CA ARG A 223 6.85 -8.97 14.65
C ARG A 223 8.22 -8.65 15.27
N SER A 224 8.90 -7.59 14.85
CA SER A 224 10.21 -7.18 15.40
C SER A 224 10.09 -6.38 16.71
N LEU A 225 8.94 -5.72 16.94
CA LEU A 225 8.70 -4.85 18.09
C LEU A 225 9.14 -5.42 19.44
N PRO A 226 8.79 -6.66 19.82
CA PRO A 226 9.13 -7.18 21.14
C PRO A 226 10.64 -7.30 21.37
N ALA A 227 11.39 -7.68 20.33
CA ALA A 227 12.84 -7.79 20.39
C ALA A 227 13.50 -6.41 20.49
N GLU A 228 13.01 -5.44 19.71
CA GLU A 228 13.47 -4.06 19.77
C GLU A 228 13.19 -3.44 21.16
N VAL A 229 12.03 -3.71 21.77
CA VAL A 229 11.68 -3.16 23.09
C VAL A 229 12.62 -3.73 24.15
N ARG A 230 12.88 -5.04 24.08
CA ARG A 230 13.82 -5.71 24.98
C ARG A 230 15.21 -5.10 24.86
N LYS A 231 15.69 -4.87 23.63
CA LYS A 231 16.99 -4.24 23.37
C LYS A 231 17.08 -2.82 23.94
N ALA A 232 16.08 -1.98 23.71
CA ALA A 232 16.04 -0.61 24.23
C ALA A 232 15.97 -0.57 25.76
N THR A 233 15.17 -1.47 26.35
CA THR A 233 15.05 -1.63 27.80
C THR A 233 16.39 -2.06 28.42
N ASN A 234 17.04 -3.07 27.83
CA ASN A 234 18.35 -3.56 28.26
C ASN A 234 19.43 -2.48 28.16
N ALA A 235 19.44 -1.65 27.11
CA ALA A 235 20.38 -0.55 26.98
C ALA A 235 20.22 0.48 28.12
N CYS A 236 18.97 0.79 28.51
CA CYS A 236 18.68 1.72 29.60
C CYS A 236 19.07 1.15 30.98
N VAL A 237 18.90 -0.15 31.18
CA VAL A 237 19.14 -0.82 32.47
C VAL A 237 20.60 -1.26 32.65
N GLY A 238 21.28 -1.68 31.57
CA GLY A 238 22.59 -2.30 31.62
C GLY A 238 23.70 -1.44 32.23
N ASP A 239 23.65 -0.12 32.03
CA ASP A 239 24.61 0.83 32.60
C ASP A 239 24.49 0.97 34.14
N HIS A 240 23.38 0.47 34.70
CA HIS A 240 23.03 0.69 36.11
C HIS A 240 22.87 -0.60 36.89
N PHE A 241 22.26 -1.63 36.28
CA PHE A 241 21.96 -2.93 36.85
C PHE A 241 22.21 -4.04 35.80
N PRO A 242 23.48 -4.38 35.51
CA PRO A 242 23.82 -5.38 34.49
C PRO A 242 23.24 -6.77 34.80
N GLU A 243 23.01 -7.09 36.08
CA GLU A 243 22.36 -8.32 36.56
C GLU A 243 20.90 -8.46 36.13
N LEU A 244 20.25 -7.35 35.74
CA LEU A 244 18.85 -7.33 35.30
C LEU A 244 18.71 -7.31 33.78
N VAL A 245 19.83 -7.32 33.04
CA VAL A 245 19.80 -7.37 31.57
C VAL A 245 19.40 -8.77 31.13
N GLU A 246 18.37 -8.87 30.30
CA GLU A 246 18.02 -10.14 29.68
C GLU A 246 19.00 -10.46 28.55
N GLU A 247 19.56 -11.67 28.52
CA GLU A 247 20.28 -12.13 27.34
C GLU A 247 19.29 -12.27 26.18
N SER A 248 19.59 -11.60 25.06
CA SER A 248 18.93 -11.89 23.80
C SER A 248 19.35 -13.29 23.33
N GLU A 249 18.41 -14.11 22.88
CA GLU A 249 18.62 -15.47 22.32
C GLU A 249 19.44 -15.51 21.01
N ASP A 250 20.51 -14.71 20.91
CA ASP A 250 21.44 -14.67 19.78
C ASP A 250 22.87 -15.11 20.20
N LYS A 251 22.96 -15.80 21.35
CA LYS A 251 24.17 -16.49 21.80
C LYS A 251 23.86 -17.96 22.11
N THR A 252 23.79 -18.79 21.07
CA THR A 252 24.11 -20.22 21.21
C THR A 252 24.55 -20.81 19.87
N ARG A 253 25.71 -20.39 19.38
CA ARG A 253 26.54 -21.21 18.46
C ARG A 253 28.02 -20.92 18.68
N GLU A 254 28.51 -21.18 19.88
CA GLU A 254 29.94 -21.36 20.06
C GLU A 254 30.18 -22.25 21.29
N GLY A 255 30.76 -23.43 21.02
CA GLY A 255 31.42 -24.26 22.03
C GLY A 255 30.56 -25.32 22.71
N GLU A 256 30.52 -26.53 22.13
CA GLU A 256 30.97 -27.76 22.80
C GLU A 256 30.74 -28.97 21.88
N ASN A 257 31.71 -29.18 20.98
CA ASN A 257 31.96 -30.49 20.39
C ASN A 257 32.63 -31.36 21.47
N VAL A 258 31.88 -32.20 22.18
CA VAL A 258 32.44 -33.35 22.90
C VAL A 258 31.50 -34.55 22.79
N TYR A 259 31.87 -35.43 21.86
CA TYR A 259 31.85 -36.90 21.89
C TYR A 259 30.74 -37.65 22.68
N GLY A 260 29.91 -38.38 21.93
CA GLY A 260 29.47 -39.72 22.33
C GLY A 260 27.98 -39.88 22.69
N ASP A 261 27.17 -40.33 21.72
CA ASP A 261 26.52 -41.63 21.90
C ASP A 261 26.22 -42.29 20.54
N VAL A 262 26.53 -43.58 20.44
CA VAL A 262 26.35 -44.45 19.29
C VAL A 262 25.33 -45.50 19.69
N PHE A 263 24.50 -45.93 18.73
CA PHE A 263 23.46 -46.99 18.79
C PHE A 263 22.08 -46.48 19.24
N LEU A 264 20.94 -46.75 18.59
CA LEU A 264 20.51 -47.89 17.78
C LEU A 264 19.54 -47.45 16.65
N ALA A 265 19.53 -48.23 15.58
CA ALA A 265 18.55 -48.20 14.51
C ALA A 265 17.13 -48.63 14.95
N GLY A 266 16.10 -48.08 14.30
CA GLY A 266 14.75 -48.68 14.25
C GLY A 266 13.59 -47.67 14.26
N PRO A 267 12.67 -47.68 13.26
CA PRO A 267 11.60 -46.70 13.16
C PRO A 267 10.37 -47.14 13.96
N LEU A 268 9.84 -46.26 14.82
CA LEU A 268 8.53 -46.46 15.42
C LEU A 268 7.71 -45.18 15.36
N HIS A 269 6.61 -45.30 14.61
CA HIS A 269 5.43 -44.47 14.69
C HIS A 269 5.05 -44.19 16.15
N ARG A 270 4.87 -42.91 16.48
CA ARG A 270 3.82 -42.51 17.42
C ARG A 270 3.31 -41.12 17.05
N ALA A 271 2.03 -41.11 16.67
CA ALA A 271 1.23 -39.94 16.46
C ALA A 271 1.11 -39.10 17.74
N THR A 272 1.20 -37.78 17.57
CA THR A 272 0.58 -36.83 18.50
C THR A 272 -0.37 -35.97 17.68
N CYS A 273 -1.65 -36.30 17.83
CA CYS A 273 -2.76 -35.47 17.41
C CYS A 273 -2.76 -34.22 18.30
N CYS A 274 -2.80 -33.03 17.70
CA CYS A 274 -3.32 -31.83 18.35
C CYS A 274 -4.27 -31.08 17.39
N PRO A 275 -5.32 -30.45 17.93
CA PRO A 275 -6.57 -30.21 17.22
C PRO A 275 -6.72 -28.76 16.76
N GLY A 276 -7.52 -28.60 15.70
CA GLY A 276 -8.42 -27.47 15.44
C GLY A 276 -7.93 -26.05 15.77
N LEU A 277 -7.38 -25.37 14.76
CA LEU A 277 -7.65 -23.95 14.58
C LEU A 277 -8.40 -23.79 13.26
N THR A 278 -9.71 -23.61 13.39
CA THR A 278 -10.59 -23.15 12.34
C THR A 278 -10.05 -21.80 11.84
N LEU A 279 -9.56 -21.78 10.60
CA LEU A 279 -9.34 -20.55 9.87
C LEU A 279 -10.71 -19.87 9.71
N ASN A 280 -10.98 -18.88 10.56
CA ASN A 280 -12.02 -17.90 10.30
C ASN A 280 -11.54 -17.04 9.12
N LYS A 281 -11.87 -17.49 7.91
CA LYS A 281 -11.91 -16.63 6.74
C LYS A 281 -13.07 -15.67 6.95
N SER A 282 -12.80 -14.56 7.64
CA SER A 282 -13.69 -13.40 7.64
C SER A 282 -13.59 -12.77 6.26
N SER A 283 -14.44 -13.26 5.36
CA SER A 283 -14.81 -12.58 4.12
C SER A 283 -15.41 -11.24 4.49
N GLN A 284 -14.58 -10.19 4.58
CA GLN A 284 -15.09 -8.82 4.45
C GLN A 284 -15.36 -8.57 2.97
N SER A 285 -16.57 -8.94 2.56
CA SER A 285 -17.22 -8.34 1.41
C SER A 285 -17.35 -6.84 1.67
N ILE A 286 -16.48 -6.04 1.05
CA ILE A 286 -16.71 -4.61 0.94
C ILE A 286 -17.89 -4.47 -0.03
N ILE A 287 -19.08 -4.27 0.55
CA ILE A 287 -20.27 -3.86 -0.16
C ILE A 287 -19.99 -2.43 -0.64
N MET A 288 -19.60 -2.27 -1.90
CA MET A 288 -19.68 -0.98 -2.57
C MET A 288 -21.17 -0.67 -2.73
N SER A 289 -21.67 0.27 -1.92
CA SER A 289 -23.03 0.77 -2.04
C SER A 289 -23.16 1.50 -3.38
N ASP A 290 -24.02 0.97 -4.25
CA ASP A 290 -24.58 1.69 -5.40
C ASP A 290 -25.30 2.93 -4.89
N THR A 291 -24.65 4.09 -4.98
CA THR A 291 -25.38 5.36 -5.01
C THR A 291 -25.91 5.54 -6.43
N GLY A 292 -27.11 5.00 -6.65
CA GLY A 292 -27.94 5.34 -7.78
C GLY A 292 -28.20 6.84 -7.81
N VAL A 293 -27.54 7.54 -8.73
CA VAL A 293 -27.94 8.88 -9.16
C VAL A 293 -29.09 8.68 -10.14
N SER A 294 -30.31 8.74 -9.61
CA SER A 294 -31.51 8.90 -10.41
C SER A 294 -31.58 10.36 -10.85
N ILE A 295 -31.34 10.62 -12.14
CA ILE A 295 -31.68 11.89 -12.78
C ILE A 295 -33.08 11.70 -13.36
N GLN A 296 -34.05 12.41 -12.80
CA GLN A 296 -35.28 12.81 -13.46
C GLN A 296 -35.26 14.32 -13.60
#